data_AF-A0A4V2SPV1-F1
#
_entry.id   AF-A0A4V2SPV1-F1
#
_cell.length_a   1.000
_cell.length_b   1.000
_cell.length_c   1.000
_cell.angle_alpha   90.00
_cell.angle_beta   90.00
_cell.angle_gamma   90.00
#
_symmetry.space_group_name_H-M   'P 1'
#
loop_
_entity.id
_entity.type
_entity.pdbx_description
1 polymer ?
#
loop_
_entity_poly.entity_id
_entity_poly.type
_entity_poly.pdbx_seq_one_letter_code
_entity_poly.pdbx_strand_id
1 'polypeptide(L)'
;EDLKPSDILTKDAFHNAIKVNSAIGGSTNAPIHLAALARHVGVDLPLKDWETEGHQVPLLVNLQPAGEYLGEDYYRAGGVPAVVGQLIGQGLIAEGALTVNGRTMGENCRGVPIEDEAVIRPYDRPLKEAAGFLVLTGNLFDAAVMKTSVISPEFRDRYLSNPADPNAFEGPAVVFDGPEDYHARIDDPATGITPETLLFMRGAGPVGYPGAAEVVNMRPPAYLITEGVHALPCIGDGRQSGTSGSPSILNASPEAAAMGALALLRTGDRVRVDLNRARVDVLVEEAELAERRRALEAAGGYAYPASQTPWQEIQRAVVGQMNTGAILEGAEKYQRIAQTMGLPRDNH
;
A
#
# COMPACT_ATOMS: atom_id res chain seq x y z
N GLU A 1 10.53 -35.49 1.32
CA GLU A 1 9.10 -35.13 1.53
C GLU A 1 8.45 -34.46 0.31
N ASP A 2 9.19 -34.05 -0.73
CA ASP A 2 8.61 -33.33 -1.88
C ASP A 2 7.79 -32.09 -1.46
N LEU A 3 8.28 -31.35 -0.46
CA LEU A 3 7.61 -30.15 0.04
C LEU A 3 7.81 -29.01 -0.96
N LYS A 4 6.74 -28.59 -1.62
CA LYS A 4 6.75 -27.58 -2.67
C LYS A 4 6.24 -26.23 -2.15
N PRO A 5 6.53 -25.11 -2.84
CA PRO A 5 5.94 -23.82 -2.50
C PRO A 5 4.41 -23.84 -2.42
N SER A 6 3.74 -24.61 -3.29
CA SER A 6 2.27 -24.77 -3.29
C SER A 6 1.73 -25.46 -2.04
N ASP A 7 2.56 -26.22 -1.35
CA ASP A 7 2.18 -26.94 -0.13
C ASP A 7 2.28 -26.03 1.11
N ILE A 8 2.99 -24.90 0.98
CA ILE A 8 3.26 -23.92 2.05
C ILE A 8 2.44 -22.64 1.85
N LEU A 9 2.37 -22.12 0.61
CA LEU A 9 1.72 -20.88 0.25
C LEU A 9 0.20 -21.09 0.07
N THR A 10 -0.47 -21.45 1.17
CA THR A 10 -1.93 -21.62 1.24
C THR A 10 -2.63 -20.31 1.61
N LYS A 11 -3.96 -20.26 1.49
CA LYS A 11 -4.76 -19.10 1.92
C LYS A 11 -4.49 -18.73 3.39
N ASP A 12 -4.43 -19.74 4.26
CA ASP A 12 -4.09 -19.57 5.68
C ASP A 12 -2.70 -18.94 5.88
N ALA A 13 -1.70 -19.34 5.08
CA ALA A 13 -0.36 -18.76 5.15
C ALA A 13 -0.36 -17.28 4.71
N PHE A 14 -1.12 -16.91 3.68
CA PHE A 14 -1.28 -15.52 3.27
C PHE A 14 -2.03 -14.68 4.31
N HIS A 15 -3.10 -15.21 4.92
CA HIS A 15 -3.81 -14.54 6.00
C HIS A 15 -2.94 -14.36 7.25
N ASN A 16 -2.12 -15.36 7.60
CA ASN A 16 -1.09 -15.22 8.62
C ASN A 16 -0.12 -14.08 8.28
N ALA A 17 0.35 -14.00 7.02
CA ALA A 17 1.26 -12.95 6.59
C ALA A 17 0.64 -11.55 6.69
N ILE A 18 -0.65 -11.39 6.38
CA ILE A 18 -1.39 -10.12 6.53
C ILE A 18 -1.43 -9.67 8.00
N LYS A 19 -1.78 -10.59 8.90
CA LYS A 19 -1.87 -10.33 10.34
C LYS A 19 -0.50 -9.99 10.94
N VAL A 20 0.53 -10.76 10.58
CA VAL A 20 1.90 -10.48 10.99
C VAL A 20 2.38 -9.14 10.43
N ASN A 21 2.12 -8.83 9.15
CA ASN A 21 2.49 -7.55 8.56
C ASN A 21 1.85 -6.37 9.30
N SER A 22 0.59 -6.52 9.72
CA SER A 22 -0.11 -5.50 10.51
C SER A 22 0.54 -5.32 11.89
N ALA A 23 0.83 -6.43 12.58
CA ALA A 23 1.46 -6.43 13.91
C ALA A 23 2.87 -5.84 13.93
N ILE A 24 3.63 -6.00 12.85
CA ILE A 24 4.98 -5.43 12.73
C ILE A 24 4.99 -4.01 12.13
N GLY A 25 3.83 -3.47 11.74
CA GLY A 25 3.76 -2.17 11.05
C GLY A 25 4.45 -2.20 9.68
N GLY A 26 4.24 -3.27 8.92
CA GLY A 26 4.92 -3.55 7.66
C GLY A 26 4.65 -2.55 6.53
N SER A 27 5.33 -2.77 5.41
CA SER A 27 5.29 -1.88 4.25
C SER A 27 3.98 -1.99 3.47
N THR A 28 3.51 -0.87 2.91
CA THR A 28 2.40 -0.79 1.96
C THR A 28 2.73 -1.40 0.59
N ASN A 29 3.97 -1.84 0.38
CA ASN A 29 4.36 -2.66 -0.76
C ASN A 29 3.97 -4.15 -0.57
N ALA A 30 3.78 -4.62 0.67
CA ALA A 30 3.44 -6.01 0.95
C ALA A 30 2.14 -6.51 0.28
N PRO A 31 1.05 -5.71 0.21
CA PRO A 31 -0.15 -6.08 -0.55
C PRO A 31 0.13 -6.43 -2.01
N ILE A 32 0.98 -5.65 -2.67
CA ILE A 32 1.35 -5.87 -4.08
C ILE A 32 2.08 -7.20 -4.22
N HIS A 33 3.09 -7.42 -3.38
CA HIS A 33 3.92 -8.63 -3.44
C HIS A 33 3.15 -9.90 -3.07
N LEU A 34 2.30 -9.85 -2.03
CA LEU A 34 1.50 -11.01 -1.65
C LEU A 34 0.40 -11.31 -2.67
N ALA A 35 -0.21 -10.29 -3.28
CA ALA A 35 -1.15 -10.50 -4.39
C ALA A 35 -0.46 -11.16 -5.59
N ALA A 36 0.74 -10.72 -5.95
CA ALA A 36 1.54 -11.32 -7.02
C ALA A 36 1.85 -12.80 -6.74
N LEU A 37 2.34 -13.11 -5.54
CA LEU A 37 2.62 -14.49 -5.12
C LEU A 37 1.35 -15.34 -5.14
N ALA A 38 0.25 -14.86 -4.55
CA ALA A 38 -1.02 -15.57 -4.47
C ALA A 38 -1.55 -15.92 -5.86
N ARG A 39 -1.51 -14.97 -6.81
CA ARG A 39 -1.89 -15.21 -8.22
C ARG A 39 -1.04 -16.30 -8.86
N HIS A 40 0.28 -16.30 -8.64
CA HIS A 40 1.19 -17.31 -9.21
C HIS A 40 1.04 -18.71 -8.61
N VAL A 41 0.55 -18.84 -7.38
CA VAL A 41 0.27 -20.15 -6.75
C VAL A 41 -1.20 -20.57 -6.85
N GLY A 42 -2.06 -19.73 -7.43
CA GLY A 42 -3.48 -20.00 -7.63
C GLY A 42 -4.32 -19.84 -6.35
N VAL A 43 -3.90 -18.97 -5.44
CA VAL A 43 -4.66 -18.62 -4.23
C VAL A 43 -5.42 -17.31 -4.46
N ASP A 44 -6.70 -17.31 -4.11
CA ASP A 44 -7.53 -16.10 -4.10
C ASP A 44 -7.27 -15.29 -2.83
N LEU A 45 -6.66 -14.11 -3.02
CA LEU A 45 -6.28 -13.16 -1.97
C LEU A 45 -6.72 -11.75 -2.40
N PRO A 46 -8.01 -11.40 -2.26
CA PRO A 46 -8.49 -10.08 -2.64
C PRO A 46 -7.86 -9.02 -1.75
N LEU A 47 -7.61 -7.82 -2.29
CA LEU A 47 -7.02 -6.72 -1.53
C LEU A 47 -7.81 -6.40 -0.24
N LYS A 48 -9.13 -6.59 -0.26
CA LYS A 48 -10.01 -6.39 0.90
C LYS A 48 -9.64 -7.25 2.11
N ASP A 49 -9.00 -8.41 1.90
CA ASP A 49 -8.51 -9.26 2.99
C ASP A 49 -7.52 -8.51 3.90
N TRP A 50 -6.76 -7.53 3.37
CA TRP A 50 -5.87 -6.70 4.19
C TRP A 50 -6.61 -5.87 5.23
N GLU A 51 -7.83 -5.45 4.92
CA GLU A 51 -8.67 -4.72 5.85
C GLU A 51 -9.41 -5.68 6.79
N THR A 52 -10.05 -6.72 6.25
CA THR A 52 -10.88 -7.63 7.06
C THR A 52 -10.06 -8.47 8.02
N GLU A 53 -8.87 -8.94 7.61
CA GLU A 53 -7.99 -9.77 8.43
C GLU A 53 -6.93 -8.96 9.18
N GLY A 54 -6.52 -7.80 8.65
CA GLY A 54 -5.35 -7.06 9.13
C GLY A 54 -5.66 -5.78 9.90
N HIS A 55 -6.72 -5.03 9.55
CA HIS A 55 -6.92 -3.66 10.05
C HIS A 55 -6.97 -3.57 11.59
N GLN A 56 -7.70 -4.49 12.23
CA GLN A 56 -7.90 -4.52 13.68
C GLN A 56 -6.72 -5.18 14.43
N VAL A 57 -5.68 -5.64 13.74
CA VAL A 57 -4.49 -6.17 14.41
C VAL A 57 -3.66 -5.00 14.94
N PRO A 58 -3.30 -5.01 16.24
CA PRO A 58 -2.56 -3.91 16.86
C PRO A 58 -1.10 -3.87 16.43
N LEU A 59 -0.48 -2.69 16.50
CA LEU A 59 0.96 -2.52 16.28
C LEU A 59 1.74 -2.99 17.51
N LEU A 60 2.46 -4.09 17.39
CA LEU A 60 3.25 -4.66 18.48
C LEU A 60 4.72 -4.23 18.41
N VAL A 61 5.26 -4.00 17.22
CA VAL A 61 6.70 -3.78 17.06
C VAL A 61 7.04 -2.29 17.04
N ASN A 62 7.90 -1.86 17.98
CA ASN A 62 8.38 -0.49 18.14
C ASN A 62 9.57 -0.19 17.24
N LEU A 63 9.37 -0.29 15.92
CA LEU A 63 10.41 -0.01 14.93
C LEU A 63 10.09 1.22 14.09
N GLN A 64 11.13 1.93 13.69
CA GLN A 64 11.00 2.97 12.66
C GLN A 64 10.37 2.37 11.38
N PRO A 65 9.46 3.09 10.70
CA PRO A 65 9.11 4.51 10.92
C PRO A 65 7.95 4.75 11.90
N ALA A 66 7.32 3.71 12.44
CA ALA A 66 6.17 3.85 13.34
C ALA A 66 6.57 4.00 14.82
N GLY A 67 7.79 3.62 15.15
CA GLY A 67 8.37 3.60 16.49
C GLY A 67 9.81 4.11 16.51
N GLU A 68 10.57 3.68 17.52
CA GLU A 68 11.88 4.25 17.86
C GLU A 68 13.08 3.39 17.42
N TYR A 69 12.97 2.06 17.57
CA TYR A 69 14.11 1.13 17.46
C TYR A 69 14.39 0.70 16.00
N LEU A 70 15.45 -0.11 15.83
CA LEU A 70 15.90 -0.64 14.54
C LEU A 70 15.98 -2.18 14.54
N GLY A 71 16.27 -2.75 13.38
CA GLY A 71 16.16 -4.20 13.13
C GLY A 71 17.01 -5.09 14.05
N GLU A 72 18.14 -4.60 14.56
CA GLU A 72 18.97 -5.36 15.51
C GLU A 72 18.28 -5.53 16.86
N ASP A 73 17.62 -4.48 17.35
CA ASP A 73 16.83 -4.53 18.59
C ASP A 73 15.66 -5.49 18.42
N TYR A 74 14.97 -5.44 17.28
CA TYR A 74 13.85 -6.34 16.99
C TYR A 74 14.28 -7.81 16.95
N TYR A 75 15.41 -8.10 16.33
CA TYR A 75 15.97 -9.46 16.34
C TYR A 75 16.26 -9.93 17.78
N ARG A 76 16.95 -9.09 18.58
CA ARG A 76 17.31 -9.42 19.97
C ARG A 76 16.09 -9.56 20.88
N ALA A 77 15.01 -8.84 20.61
CA ALA A 77 13.75 -8.89 21.35
C ALA A 77 12.93 -10.17 21.10
N GLY A 78 13.37 -11.05 20.18
CA GLY A 78 12.70 -12.31 19.83
C GLY A 78 12.16 -12.36 18.39
N GLY A 79 12.21 -11.24 17.67
CA GLY A 79 11.89 -11.15 16.25
C GLY A 79 10.46 -11.57 15.88
N VAL A 80 10.30 -12.01 14.63
CA VAL A 80 9.01 -12.48 14.08
C VAL A 80 8.40 -13.61 14.91
N PRO A 81 9.15 -14.63 15.39
CA PRO A 81 8.56 -15.70 16.20
C PRO A 81 7.85 -15.21 17.47
N ALA A 82 8.43 -14.24 18.19
CA ALA A 82 7.79 -13.65 19.37
C ALA A 82 6.47 -12.92 19.02
N VAL A 83 6.46 -12.17 17.91
CA VAL A 83 5.24 -11.50 17.40
C VAL A 83 4.17 -12.53 17.04
N VAL A 84 4.53 -13.58 16.29
CA VAL A 84 3.59 -14.66 15.94
C VAL A 84 3.07 -15.35 17.20
N GLY A 85 3.92 -15.57 18.21
CA GLY A 85 3.53 -16.12 19.51
C GLY A 85 2.44 -15.29 20.21
N GLN A 86 2.55 -13.96 20.19
CA GLN A 86 1.51 -13.06 20.71
C GLN A 86 0.18 -13.22 19.95
N LEU A 87 0.24 -13.25 18.61
CA LEU A 87 -0.95 -13.40 17.77
C LEU A 87 -1.61 -14.79 17.91
N ILE A 88 -0.82 -15.85 18.12
CA ILE A 88 -1.31 -17.19 18.45
C ILE A 88 -2.12 -17.16 19.75
N GLY A 89 -1.64 -16.45 20.78
CA GLY A 89 -2.33 -16.30 22.06
C GLY A 89 -3.74 -15.68 21.93
N GLN A 90 -3.99 -14.95 20.84
CA GLN A 90 -5.28 -14.32 20.53
C GLN A 90 -6.09 -15.10 19.49
N GLY A 91 -5.64 -16.28 19.06
CA GLY A 91 -6.33 -17.08 18.04
C GLY A 91 -6.32 -16.46 16.65
N LEU A 92 -5.41 -15.53 16.36
CA LEU A 92 -5.36 -14.82 15.08
C LEU A 92 -4.61 -15.60 14.00
N ILE A 93 -3.69 -16.49 14.41
CA ILE A 93 -2.83 -17.26 13.51
C ILE A 93 -3.45 -18.63 13.23
N ALA A 94 -3.52 -19.00 11.95
CA ALA A 94 -3.76 -20.37 11.52
C ALA A 94 -2.51 -21.22 11.82
N GLU A 95 -2.48 -21.80 13.00
CA GLU A 95 -1.30 -22.47 13.55
C GLU A 95 -0.88 -23.71 12.79
N GLY A 96 -1.84 -24.43 12.20
CA GLY A 96 -1.60 -25.64 11.42
C GLY A 96 -0.93 -25.38 10.06
N ALA A 97 -0.72 -24.12 9.67
CA ALA A 97 -0.03 -23.78 8.43
C ALA A 97 1.39 -24.38 8.42
N LEU A 98 1.69 -25.21 7.42
CA LEU A 98 2.97 -25.89 7.27
C LEU A 98 4.08 -24.89 6.88
N THR A 99 5.31 -25.15 7.32
CA THR A 99 6.47 -24.31 6.99
C THR A 99 7.61 -25.13 6.37
N VAL A 100 8.61 -24.45 5.83
CA VAL A 100 9.73 -25.07 5.09
C VAL A 100 10.58 -26.05 5.91
N ASN A 101 10.53 -25.99 7.25
CA ASN A 101 11.27 -26.90 8.13
C ASN A 101 10.48 -28.18 8.47
N GLY A 102 9.32 -28.40 7.84
CA GLY A 102 8.45 -29.55 8.07
C GLY A 102 7.55 -29.42 9.31
N ARG A 103 7.68 -28.33 10.08
CA ARG A 103 6.83 -28.03 11.24
C ARG A 103 5.77 -27.00 10.89
N THR A 104 4.69 -27.01 11.66
CA THR A 104 3.63 -26.02 11.59
C THR A 104 4.05 -24.68 12.18
N MET A 105 3.32 -23.61 11.85
CA MET A 105 3.55 -22.28 12.42
C MET A 105 3.40 -22.29 13.95
N GLY A 106 2.41 -23.03 14.47
CA GLY A 106 2.20 -23.21 15.90
C GLY A 106 3.40 -23.85 16.60
N GLU A 107 3.93 -24.95 16.05
CA GLU A 107 5.10 -25.62 16.61
C GLU A 107 6.37 -24.75 16.61
N ASN A 108 6.50 -23.85 15.63
CA ASN A 108 7.67 -22.97 15.51
C ASN A 108 7.61 -21.73 16.42
N CYS A 109 6.41 -21.20 16.69
CA CYS A 109 6.27 -19.87 17.31
C CYS A 109 5.49 -19.84 18.62
N ARG A 110 4.75 -20.90 18.97
CA ARG A 110 3.99 -20.93 20.22
C ARG A 110 4.93 -20.84 21.42
N GLY A 111 4.61 -19.93 22.33
CA GLY A 111 5.34 -19.77 23.59
C GLY A 111 6.74 -19.16 23.45
N VAL A 112 7.13 -18.69 22.25
CA VAL A 112 8.35 -17.91 22.10
C VAL A 112 8.18 -16.59 22.88
N PRO A 113 9.05 -16.30 23.85
CA PRO A 113 8.91 -15.12 24.70
C PRO A 113 9.29 -13.85 23.95
N ILE A 114 8.76 -12.73 24.46
CA ILE A 114 9.32 -11.41 24.18
C ILE A 114 10.53 -11.24 25.11
N GLU A 115 11.70 -11.01 24.54
CA GLU A 115 12.94 -10.80 25.32
C GLU A 115 13.11 -9.32 25.74
N ASP A 116 12.47 -8.40 25.01
CA ASP A 116 12.44 -6.96 25.35
C ASP A 116 11.09 -6.33 25.00
N GLU A 117 10.30 -6.01 26.05
CA GLU A 117 8.97 -5.40 25.91
C GLU A 117 9.00 -3.92 25.46
N ALA A 118 10.16 -3.25 25.48
CA ALA A 118 10.28 -1.92 24.91
C ALA A 118 10.26 -1.95 23.38
N VAL A 119 10.75 -3.05 22.80
CA VAL A 119 10.90 -3.26 21.36
C VAL A 119 9.72 -4.04 20.78
N ILE A 120 9.29 -5.15 21.41
CA ILE A 120 8.10 -5.90 21.02
C ILE A 120 7.08 -5.80 22.15
N ARG A 121 5.94 -5.17 21.90
CA ARG A 121 4.89 -4.99 22.90
C ARG A 121 4.07 -6.27 23.09
N PRO A 122 3.69 -6.60 24.34
CA PRO A 122 2.60 -7.54 24.59
C PRO A 122 1.32 -7.10 23.90
N TYR A 123 0.47 -8.06 23.51
CA TYR A 123 -0.76 -7.77 22.76
C TYR A 123 -1.74 -6.83 23.49
N ASP A 124 -1.80 -6.90 24.82
CA ASP A 124 -2.68 -6.07 25.65
C ASP A 124 -2.14 -4.65 25.92
N ARG A 125 -0.87 -4.38 25.54
CA ARG A 125 -0.23 -3.08 25.70
C ARG A 125 0.48 -2.63 24.42
N PRO A 126 -0.22 -2.59 23.27
CA PRO A 126 0.37 -2.31 21.98
C PRO A 126 0.76 -0.83 21.84
N LEU A 127 1.47 -0.49 20.75
CA LEU A 127 1.74 0.90 20.39
C LEU A 127 0.49 1.60 19.84
N LYS A 128 -0.30 0.86 19.06
CA LYS A 128 -1.57 1.30 18.46
C LYS A 128 -2.54 0.12 18.42
N GLU A 129 -3.81 0.38 18.69
CA GLU A 129 -4.85 -0.67 18.73
C GLU A 129 -5.21 -1.22 17.34
N ALA A 130 -5.15 -0.38 16.30
CA ALA A 130 -5.38 -0.76 14.91
C ALA A 130 -4.24 -0.26 14.03
N ALA A 131 -3.55 -1.18 13.36
CA ALA A 131 -2.32 -0.87 12.62
C ALA A 131 -2.27 -1.40 11.19
N GLY A 132 -3.22 -2.27 10.84
CA GLY A 132 -3.33 -2.78 9.48
C GLY A 132 -3.78 -1.72 8.49
N PHE A 133 -3.87 -2.14 7.23
CA PHE A 133 -4.20 -1.24 6.15
C PHE A 133 -5.69 -1.01 6.04
N LEU A 134 -6.07 0.23 5.71
CA LEU A 134 -7.41 0.55 5.25
C LEU A 134 -7.44 0.51 3.72
N VAL A 135 -8.40 -0.21 3.14
CA VAL A 135 -8.56 -0.31 1.68
C VAL A 135 -9.63 0.70 1.26
N LEU A 136 -9.20 1.72 0.53
CA LEU A 136 -10.04 2.83 0.11
C LEU A 136 -10.55 2.61 -1.32
N THR A 137 -11.76 3.07 -1.60
CA THR A 137 -12.40 3.05 -2.94
C THR A 137 -12.96 4.44 -3.26
N GLY A 138 -13.51 4.66 -4.45
CA GLY A 138 -14.30 5.86 -4.74
C GLY A 138 -14.35 6.19 -6.22
N ASN A 139 -14.76 7.41 -6.58
CA ASN A 139 -14.80 7.82 -7.98
C ASN A 139 -13.42 8.20 -8.57
N LEU A 140 -12.36 8.26 -7.75
CA LEU A 140 -10.99 8.50 -8.21
C LEU A 140 -10.20 7.22 -8.54
N PHE A 141 -10.54 6.09 -7.90
CA PHE A 141 -9.88 4.79 -8.07
C PHE A 141 -10.78 3.66 -7.56
N ASP A 142 -10.63 2.47 -8.13
CA ASP A 142 -11.35 1.28 -7.67
C ASP A 142 -10.77 0.76 -6.36
N ALA A 143 -9.46 0.93 -6.15
CA ALA A 143 -8.78 0.53 -4.93
C ALA A 143 -7.51 1.35 -4.66
N ALA A 144 -7.29 1.68 -3.39
CA ALA A 144 -6.04 2.23 -2.85
C ALA A 144 -5.82 1.73 -1.42
N VAL A 145 -4.60 1.91 -0.89
CA VAL A 145 -4.23 1.46 0.46
C VAL A 145 -3.71 2.65 1.27
N MET A 146 -4.19 2.78 2.51
CA MET A 146 -3.66 3.72 3.50
C MET A 146 -3.06 2.99 4.70
N LYS A 147 -1.88 3.42 5.15
CA LYS A 147 -1.27 2.96 6.40
C LYS A 147 -1.73 3.85 7.56
N THR A 148 -2.66 3.37 8.36
CA THR A 148 -3.23 4.11 9.50
C THR A 148 -2.26 4.19 10.69
N SER A 149 -1.34 3.23 10.81
CA SER A 149 -0.36 3.16 11.90
C SER A 149 0.66 4.31 11.92
N VAL A 150 0.79 5.08 10.85
CA VAL A 150 1.68 6.26 10.78
C VAL A 150 0.93 7.60 10.85
N ILE A 151 -0.39 7.58 11.11
CA ILE A 151 -1.13 8.82 11.39
C ILE A 151 -0.59 9.40 12.71
N SER A 152 0.03 10.59 12.61
CA SER A 152 0.55 11.34 13.76
C SER A 152 -0.57 12.05 14.53
N PRO A 153 -0.36 12.42 15.80
CA PRO A 153 -1.30 13.27 16.53
C PRO A 153 -1.59 14.58 15.79
N GLU A 154 -0.56 15.23 15.23
CA GLU A 154 -0.72 16.46 14.43
C GLU A 154 -1.66 16.24 13.23
N PHE A 155 -1.46 15.16 12.46
CA PHE A 155 -2.31 14.86 11.30
C PHE A 155 -3.74 14.55 11.73
N ARG A 156 -3.91 13.80 12.82
CA ARG A 156 -5.24 13.47 13.37
C ARG A 156 -5.98 14.74 13.81
N ASP A 157 -5.33 15.59 14.59
CA ASP A 157 -5.93 16.82 15.11
C ASP A 157 -6.31 17.79 14.00
N ARG A 158 -5.47 17.92 12.96
CA ARG A 158 -5.71 18.82 11.84
C ARG A 158 -6.81 18.32 10.89
N TYR A 159 -6.82 17.01 10.56
CA TYR A 159 -7.64 16.51 9.45
C TYR A 159 -8.73 15.51 9.85
N LEU A 160 -8.69 14.91 11.05
CA LEU A 160 -9.56 13.78 11.41
C LEU A 160 -10.37 14.02 12.69
N SER A 161 -10.21 15.17 13.35
CA SER A 161 -10.82 15.47 14.65
C SER A 161 -12.03 16.43 14.59
N ASN A 162 -12.57 16.73 13.40
CA ASN A 162 -13.80 17.53 13.27
C ASN A 162 -14.98 16.82 13.96
N PRO A 163 -15.60 17.37 15.02
CA PRO A 163 -16.69 16.70 15.73
C PRO A 163 -17.95 16.48 14.87
N ALA A 164 -18.16 17.32 13.85
CA ALA A 164 -19.30 17.18 12.94
C ALA A 164 -19.06 16.14 11.84
N ASP A 165 -17.80 15.78 11.59
CA ASP A 165 -17.39 14.88 10.51
C ASP A 165 -16.09 14.15 10.88
N PRO A 166 -16.12 13.26 11.90
CA PRO A 166 -14.91 12.64 12.44
C PRO A 166 -14.29 11.68 11.42
N ASN A 167 -12.96 11.60 11.41
CA ASN A 167 -12.17 10.78 10.48
C ASN A 167 -12.41 11.09 8.98
N ALA A 168 -12.81 12.31 8.65
CA ALA A 168 -12.94 12.78 7.28
C ALA A 168 -12.40 14.20 7.10
N PHE A 169 -11.87 14.48 5.91
CA PHE A 169 -11.40 15.80 5.51
C PHE A 169 -11.70 16.06 4.04
N GLU A 170 -11.69 17.35 3.68
CA GLU A 170 -11.92 17.81 2.33
C GLU A 170 -11.04 19.02 2.05
N GLY A 171 -10.49 19.11 0.84
CA GLY A 171 -9.66 20.23 0.45
C GLY A 171 -9.37 20.28 -1.05
N PRO A 172 -8.74 21.37 -1.53
CA PRO A 172 -8.36 21.50 -2.93
C PRO A 172 -7.20 20.55 -3.25
N ALA A 173 -7.27 19.90 -4.41
CA ALA A 173 -6.19 19.09 -4.96
C ALA A 173 -5.07 19.98 -5.53
N VAL A 174 -3.82 19.59 -5.31
CA VAL A 174 -2.68 20.01 -6.14
C VAL A 174 -2.09 18.76 -6.75
N VAL A 175 -2.17 18.67 -8.08
CA VAL A 175 -1.73 17.51 -8.85
C VAL A 175 -0.32 17.74 -9.36
N PHE A 176 0.55 16.75 -9.20
CA PHE A 176 1.88 16.67 -9.80
C PHE A 176 1.96 15.47 -10.73
N ASP A 177 2.45 15.71 -11.96
CA ASP A 177 2.65 14.68 -12.97
C ASP A 177 4.12 14.20 -12.92
N GLY A 178 4.40 13.28 -11.99
CA GLY A 178 5.74 12.74 -11.74
C GLY A 178 6.61 13.54 -10.76
N PRO A 179 7.73 12.95 -10.28
CA PRO A 179 8.59 13.58 -9.28
C PRO A 179 9.30 14.84 -9.79
N GLU A 180 9.59 14.95 -11.09
CA GLU A 180 10.22 16.13 -11.67
C GLU A 180 9.31 17.36 -11.56
N ASP A 181 8.03 17.21 -11.88
CA ASP A 181 7.03 18.29 -11.75
C ASP A 181 6.80 18.66 -10.27
N TYR A 182 6.73 17.65 -9.40
CA TYR A 182 6.68 17.86 -7.95
C TYR A 182 7.87 18.67 -7.44
N HIS A 183 9.10 18.29 -7.77
CA HIS A 183 10.30 19.00 -7.32
C HIS A 183 10.39 20.42 -7.89
N ALA A 184 9.88 20.64 -9.10
CA ALA A 184 9.85 21.97 -9.73
C ALA A 184 8.86 22.92 -9.06
N ARG A 185 7.71 22.43 -8.56
CA ARG A 185 6.58 23.27 -8.13
C ARG A 185 6.26 23.25 -6.63
N ILE A 186 6.76 22.28 -5.86
CA ILE A 186 6.37 22.12 -4.44
C ILE A 186 6.69 23.36 -3.59
N ASP A 187 7.81 24.03 -3.83
CA ASP A 187 8.21 25.23 -3.08
C ASP A 187 7.83 26.54 -3.79
N ASP A 188 7.22 26.49 -4.97
CA ASP A 188 6.76 27.68 -5.68
C ASP A 188 5.48 28.23 -5.00
N PRO A 189 5.50 29.45 -4.45
CA PRO A 189 4.31 30.06 -3.85
C PRO A 189 3.15 30.22 -4.85
N ALA A 190 3.42 30.30 -6.16
CA ALA A 190 2.40 30.37 -7.20
C ALA A 190 1.55 29.09 -7.29
N THR A 191 2.05 27.96 -6.78
CA THR A 191 1.27 26.72 -6.67
C THR A 191 0.13 26.84 -5.65
N GLY A 192 0.21 27.80 -4.72
CA GLY A 192 -0.89 28.13 -3.79
C GLY A 192 -1.22 27.03 -2.78
N ILE A 193 -0.21 26.27 -2.32
CA ILE A 193 -0.40 25.18 -1.35
C ILE A 193 -0.64 25.77 0.04
N THR A 194 -1.65 25.24 0.72
CA THR A 194 -2.10 25.64 2.06
C THR A 194 -2.17 24.41 2.97
N PRO A 195 -2.33 24.57 4.29
CA PRO A 195 -2.54 23.43 5.19
C PRO A 195 -3.74 22.56 4.81
N GLU A 196 -4.75 23.09 4.11
CA GLU A 196 -5.93 22.36 3.67
C GLU A 196 -5.74 21.62 2.34
N THR A 197 -4.60 21.80 1.67
CA THR A 197 -4.34 21.22 0.34
C THR A 197 -4.05 19.71 0.41
N LEU A 198 -4.62 18.97 -0.54
CA LEU A 198 -4.36 17.55 -0.75
C LEU A 198 -3.38 17.41 -1.92
N LEU A 199 -2.23 16.79 -1.68
CA LEU A 199 -1.20 16.58 -2.71
C LEU A 199 -1.45 15.28 -3.46
N PHE A 200 -1.43 15.35 -4.80
CA PHE A 200 -1.62 14.20 -5.68
C PHE A 200 -0.40 13.94 -6.53
N MET A 201 0.12 12.71 -6.49
CA MET A 201 1.19 12.23 -7.36
C MET A 201 0.60 11.28 -8.40
N ARG A 202 0.71 11.65 -9.67
CA ARG A 202 0.10 10.95 -10.81
C ARG A 202 1.14 10.53 -11.84
N GLY A 203 0.88 9.43 -12.55
CA GLY A 203 1.81 8.90 -13.55
C GLY A 203 2.99 8.18 -12.91
N ALA A 204 2.84 7.78 -11.65
CA ALA A 204 3.86 7.10 -10.86
C ALA A 204 3.61 5.59 -10.71
N GLY A 205 2.60 5.05 -11.40
CA GLY A 205 2.21 3.63 -11.36
C GLY A 205 3.01 2.71 -12.28
N PRO A 206 2.57 1.43 -12.42
CA PRO A 206 3.24 0.41 -13.21
C PRO A 206 3.52 0.81 -14.67
N VAL A 207 2.57 1.44 -15.35
CA VAL A 207 2.70 1.87 -16.75
C VAL A 207 3.28 3.28 -16.83
N GLY A 208 2.78 4.20 -16.00
CA GLY A 208 3.09 5.62 -16.08
C GLY A 208 4.57 5.92 -15.90
N TYR A 209 5.18 5.40 -14.82
CA TYR A 209 6.51 5.81 -14.43
C TYR A 209 7.62 5.42 -15.43
N PRO A 210 7.80 4.14 -15.83
CA PRO A 210 7.13 2.88 -15.48
C PRO A 210 7.76 2.11 -14.30
N GLY A 211 7.03 1.12 -13.76
CA GLY A 211 7.49 0.21 -12.70
C GLY A 211 7.01 0.53 -11.29
N ALA A 212 6.08 1.48 -11.15
CA ALA A 212 5.55 1.97 -9.88
C ALA A 212 6.62 2.56 -8.95
N ALA A 213 6.80 3.89 -8.95
CA ALA A 213 7.84 4.55 -8.18
C ALA A 213 7.43 4.88 -6.74
N GLU A 214 8.41 4.96 -5.83
CA GLU A 214 8.21 5.33 -4.42
C GLU A 214 8.28 6.84 -4.21
N VAL A 215 7.25 7.56 -4.68
CA VAL A 215 7.26 9.04 -4.77
C VAL A 215 6.02 9.71 -4.17
N VAL A 216 5.05 8.95 -3.65
CA VAL A 216 3.80 9.52 -3.12
C VAL A 216 3.99 10.19 -1.75
N ASN A 217 5.05 9.84 -1.00
CA ASN A 217 5.41 10.46 0.28
C ASN A 217 5.99 11.88 0.12
N MET A 218 5.20 12.77 -0.48
CA MET A 218 5.54 14.17 -0.67
C MET A 218 5.61 14.90 0.67
N ARG A 219 6.49 15.89 0.75
CA ARG A 219 6.58 16.79 1.90
C ARG A 219 5.71 18.03 1.67
N PRO A 220 5.30 18.74 2.74
CA PRO A 220 4.80 20.10 2.58
C PRO A 220 5.87 21.03 1.96
N PRO A 221 5.47 22.15 1.36
CA PRO A 221 6.37 23.22 0.96
C PRO A 221 7.20 23.74 2.14
N ALA A 222 8.39 24.26 1.86
CA ALA A 222 9.31 24.74 2.90
C ALA A 222 8.66 25.79 3.82
N TYR A 223 7.83 26.68 3.27
CA TYR A 223 7.14 27.72 4.05
C TYR A 223 6.13 27.13 5.05
N LEU A 224 5.38 26.08 4.68
CA LEU A 224 4.46 25.40 5.61
C LEU A 224 5.21 24.63 6.70
N ILE A 225 6.35 24.02 6.35
CA ILE A 225 7.21 23.34 7.33
C ILE A 225 7.69 24.34 8.39
N THR A 226 8.11 25.55 7.97
CA THR A 226 8.52 26.60 8.93
C THR A 226 7.39 27.12 9.81
N GLU A 227 6.14 26.93 9.39
CA GLU A 227 4.94 27.27 10.16
C GLU A 227 4.44 26.11 11.05
N GLY A 228 5.17 24.99 11.09
CA GLY A 228 4.83 23.83 11.93
C GLY A 228 3.82 22.86 11.30
N VAL A 229 3.64 22.91 9.98
CA VAL A 229 2.89 21.90 9.22
C VAL A 229 3.88 20.89 8.67
N HIS A 230 3.97 19.72 9.32
CA HIS A 230 4.96 18.69 8.94
C HIS A 230 4.41 17.66 7.96
N ALA A 231 3.09 17.58 7.80
CA ALA A 231 2.44 16.65 6.88
C ALA A 231 1.18 17.25 6.24
N LEU A 232 1.07 17.03 4.93
CA LEU A 232 -0.16 17.22 4.15
C LEU A 232 -0.70 15.84 3.72
N PRO A 233 -2.01 15.70 3.49
CA PRO A 233 -2.55 14.48 2.90
C PRO A 233 -1.96 14.26 1.51
N CYS A 234 -1.42 13.06 1.28
CA CYS A 234 -0.79 12.67 0.02
C CYS A 234 -1.52 11.47 -0.58
N ILE A 235 -1.85 11.54 -1.86
CA ILE A 235 -2.58 10.50 -2.60
C ILE A 235 -1.86 10.25 -3.92
N GLY A 236 -1.77 9.00 -4.38
CA GLY A 236 -1.20 8.76 -5.70
C GLY A 236 -1.31 7.35 -6.23
N ASP A 237 -1.09 7.24 -7.54
CA ASP A 237 -1.04 5.98 -8.28
C ASP A 237 0.34 5.31 -8.22
N GLY A 238 1.28 5.87 -7.47
CA GLY A 238 2.57 5.27 -7.14
C GLY A 238 2.60 4.57 -5.78
N ARG A 239 3.82 4.33 -5.31
CA ARG A 239 4.15 3.69 -4.02
C ARG A 239 4.85 4.70 -3.11
N GLN A 240 5.26 4.22 -1.94
CA GLN A 240 6.24 4.89 -1.10
C GLN A 240 7.15 3.86 -0.42
N SER A 241 8.31 4.30 0.07
CA SER A 241 9.18 3.44 0.85
C SER A 241 8.46 2.90 2.09
N GLY A 242 8.73 1.64 2.44
CA GLY A 242 8.26 1.05 3.71
C GLY A 242 8.78 1.78 4.95
N THR A 243 9.86 2.56 4.80
CA THR A 243 10.44 3.41 5.84
C THR A 243 9.81 4.81 5.91
N SER A 244 8.76 5.09 5.14
CA SER A 244 8.02 6.35 5.20
C SER A 244 7.10 6.41 6.42
N GLY A 245 7.18 7.52 7.17
CA GLY A 245 6.23 7.89 8.21
C GLY A 245 5.02 8.69 7.71
N SER A 246 4.87 8.88 6.39
CA SER A 246 3.73 9.63 5.83
C SER A 246 2.47 8.76 5.76
N PRO A 247 1.31 9.23 6.28
CA PRO A 247 0.02 8.53 6.17
C PRO A 247 -0.62 8.73 4.79
N SER A 248 0.11 8.39 3.73
CA SER A 248 -0.33 8.54 2.34
C SER A 248 -1.36 7.48 1.94
N ILE A 249 -2.16 7.80 0.92
CA ILE A 249 -3.03 6.89 0.19
C ILE A 249 -2.31 6.47 -1.10
N LEU A 250 -2.02 5.19 -1.21
CA LEU A 250 -1.06 4.65 -2.17
C LEU A 250 -1.70 3.61 -3.06
N ASN A 251 -0.95 3.20 -4.08
CA ASN A 251 -1.30 2.08 -4.94
C ASN A 251 -2.62 2.29 -5.68
N ALA A 252 -3.03 3.56 -5.87
CA ALA A 252 -4.32 3.89 -6.44
C ALA A 252 -4.44 3.27 -7.84
N SER A 253 -5.42 2.39 -7.98
CA SER A 253 -5.63 1.55 -9.17
C SER A 253 -7.09 1.68 -9.62
N PRO A 254 -7.38 1.85 -10.92
CA PRO A 254 -6.42 1.99 -12.01
C PRO A 254 -5.58 3.28 -11.94
N GLU A 255 -4.31 3.20 -12.31
CA GLU A 255 -3.41 4.36 -12.42
C GLU A 255 -3.84 5.32 -13.54
N ALA A 256 -3.31 6.54 -13.55
CA ALA A 256 -3.66 7.50 -14.59
C ALA A 256 -3.24 7.08 -16.01
N ALA A 257 -2.05 6.46 -16.14
CA ALA A 257 -1.56 5.94 -17.42
C ALA A 257 -2.41 4.78 -17.98
N ALA A 258 -3.20 4.11 -17.12
CA ALA A 258 -4.19 3.11 -17.51
C ALA A 258 -5.60 3.71 -17.67
N MET A 259 -5.71 5.03 -17.89
CA MET A 259 -6.96 5.77 -18.05
C MET A 259 -7.88 5.76 -16.80
N GLY A 260 -7.29 5.54 -15.63
CA GLY A 260 -7.95 5.67 -14.33
C GLY A 260 -8.42 7.09 -14.07
N ALA A 261 -9.36 7.26 -13.13
CA ALA A 261 -9.99 8.55 -12.88
C ALA A 261 -9.02 9.59 -12.28
N LEU A 262 -7.89 9.18 -11.69
CA LEU A 262 -6.78 10.10 -11.37
C LEU A 262 -6.32 10.93 -12.57
N ALA A 263 -6.39 10.41 -13.80
CA ALA A 263 -6.04 11.16 -15.02
C ALA A 263 -6.97 12.36 -15.29
N LEU A 264 -8.15 12.40 -14.66
CA LEU A 264 -9.16 13.45 -14.85
C LEU A 264 -9.07 14.56 -13.79
N LEU A 265 -8.34 14.30 -12.71
CA LEU A 265 -8.15 15.25 -11.61
C LEU A 265 -7.34 16.45 -12.08
N ARG A 266 -7.78 17.65 -11.68
CA ARG A 266 -7.12 18.92 -11.95
C ARG A 266 -6.81 19.63 -10.63
N THR A 267 -5.71 20.37 -10.60
CA THR A 267 -5.40 21.27 -9.48
C THR A 267 -6.56 22.24 -9.25
N GLY A 268 -6.99 22.38 -8.00
CA GLY A 268 -8.15 23.18 -7.58
C GLY A 268 -9.45 22.38 -7.39
N ASP A 269 -9.56 21.16 -7.94
CA ASP A 269 -10.74 20.32 -7.66
C ASP A 269 -10.84 20.02 -6.16
N ARG A 270 -12.05 20.03 -5.61
CA ARG A 270 -12.30 19.62 -4.22
C ARG A 270 -12.30 18.09 -4.15
N VAL A 271 -11.57 17.51 -3.20
CA VAL A 271 -11.56 16.07 -2.95
C VAL A 271 -11.90 15.82 -1.49
N ARG A 272 -12.80 14.85 -1.25
CA ARG A 272 -13.18 14.37 0.08
C ARG A 272 -12.55 13.01 0.35
N VAL A 273 -11.98 12.85 1.52
CA VAL A 273 -11.48 11.58 2.07
C VAL A 273 -12.28 11.25 3.32
N ASP A 274 -12.91 10.08 3.36
CA ASP A 274 -13.72 9.60 4.48
C ASP A 274 -13.23 8.21 4.91
N LEU A 275 -12.54 8.14 6.04
CA LEU A 275 -11.95 6.89 6.52
C LEU A 275 -12.99 5.97 7.17
N ASN A 276 -14.12 6.48 7.66
CA ASN A 276 -15.19 5.65 8.21
C ASN A 276 -15.88 4.87 7.09
N ARG A 277 -16.06 5.51 5.93
CA ARG A 277 -16.67 4.91 4.74
C ARG A 277 -15.66 4.24 3.81
N ALA A 278 -14.38 4.34 4.15
CA ALA A 278 -13.25 3.90 3.35
C ALA A 278 -13.34 4.40 1.89
N ARG A 279 -13.61 5.70 1.72
CA ARG A 279 -13.95 6.29 0.43
C ARG A 279 -13.22 7.60 0.13
N VAL A 280 -12.81 7.79 -1.12
CA VAL A 280 -12.15 9.01 -1.63
C VAL A 280 -12.83 9.44 -2.92
N ASP A 281 -13.47 10.60 -2.90
CA ASP A 281 -14.19 11.12 -4.06
C ASP A 281 -13.73 12.53 -4.44
N VAL A 282 -13.51 12.76 -5.73
CA VAL A 282 -13.46 14.10 -6.29
C VAL A 282 -14.88 14.66 -6.38
N LEU A 283 -15.10 15.85 -5.85
CA LEU A 283 -16.38 16.54 -5.79
C LEU A 283 -16.59 17.38 -7.05
N VAL A 284 -16.59 16.69 -8.17
CA VAL A 284 -16.86 17.24 -9.50
C VAL A 284 -18.04 16.48 -10.07
N GLU A 285 -18.96 17.21 -10.70
CA GLU A 285 -20.13 16.63 -11.34
C GLU A 285 -19.73 15.56 -12.37
N GLU A 286 -20.47 14.45 -12.40
CA GLU A 286 -20.20 13.32 -13.31
C GLU A 286 -20.20 13.76 -14.79
N ALA A 287 -21.00 14.75 -15.16
CA ALA A 287 -21.04 15.31 -16.51
C ALA A 287 -19.70 15.98 -16.91
N GLU A 288 -19.08 16.73 -15.99
CA GLU A 288 -17.78 17.35 -16.18
C GLU A 288 -16.68 16.27 -16.24
N LEU A 289 -16.69 15.28 -15.34
CA LEU A 289 -15.73 14.17 -15.40
C LEU A 289 -15.83 13.39 -16.73
N ALA A 290 -17.04 13.17 -17.22
CA ALA A 290 -17.26 12.54 -18.53
C ALA A 290 -16.72 13.39 -19.69
N GLU A 291 -16.84 14.72 -19.62
CA GLU A 291 -16.24 15.63 -20.60
C GLU A 291 -14.71 15.59 -20.55
N ARG A 292 -14.12 15.63 -19.36
CA ARG A 292 -12.66 15.49 -19.18
C ARG A 292 -12.16 14.17 -19.75
N ARG A 293 -12.90 13.08 -19.56
CA ARG A 293 -12.56 11.76 -20.11
C ARG A 293 -12.58 11.77 -21.63
N ARG A 294 -13.63 12.31 -22.27
CA ARG A 294 -13.69 12.45 -23.74
C ARG A 294 -12.54 13.31 -24.27
N ALA A 295 -12.22 14.41 -23.59
CA ALA A 295 -11.10 15.27 -23.97
C ALA A 295 -9.75 14.55 -23.85
N LEU A 296 -9.55 13.77 -22.79
CA LEU A 296 -8.35 12.96 -22.58
C LEU A 296 -8.20 11.89 -23.68
N GLU A 297 -9.29 11.17 -24.00
CA GLU A 297 -9.31 10.17 -25.07
C GLU A 297 -9.01 10.81 -26.44
N ALA A 298 -9.61 11.96 -26.73
CA ALA A 298 -9.36 12.70 -27.97
C ALA A 298 -7.91 13.21 -28.07
N ALA A 299 -7.25 13.47 -26.94
CA ALA A 299 -5.84 13.86 -26.88
C ALA A 299 -4.86 12.68 -26.98
N GLY A 300 -5.35 11.44 -27.08
CA GLY A 300 -4.52 10.24 -27.17
C GLY A 300 -4.21 9.57 -25.83
N GLY A 301 -4.92 9.95 -24.76
CA GLY A 301 -4.77 9.39 -23.42
C GLY A 301 -3.86 10.20 -22.50
N TYR A 302 -3.56 9.63 -21.32
CA TYR A 302 -2.65 10.25 -20.37
C TYR A 302 -1.21 10.27 -20.90
N ALA A 303 -0.56 11.43 -20.87
CA ALA A 303 0.81 11.57 -21.34
C ALA A 303 1.81 11.08 -20.28
N TYR A 304 2.72 10.21 -20.68
CA TYR A 304 3.81 9.70 -19.83
C TYR A 304 5.09 9.50 -20.65
N PRO A 305 6.27 9.41 -20.01
CA PRO A 305 7.55 9.30 -20.71
C PRO A 305 7.62 8.08 -21.64
N ALA A 306 8.23 8.23 -22.82
CA ALA A 306 8.46 7.11 -23.74
C ALA A 306 9.31 6.00 -23.11
N SER A 307 9.16 4.76 -23.59
CA SER A 307 10.01 3.65 -23.14
C SER A 307 11.44 3.89 -23.58
N GLN A 308 12.38 3.82 -22.64
CA GLN A 308 13.81 4.03 -22.86
C GLN A 308 14.57 2.73 -23.08
N THR A 309 13.96 1.58 -22.75
CA THR A 309 14.57 0.26 -22.91
C THR A 309 13.56 -0.75 -23.46
N PRO A 310 14.02 -1.83 -24.13
CA PRO A 310 13.13 -2.89 -24.58
C PRO A 310 12.34 -3.54 -23.44
N TRP A 311 12.92 -3.63 -22.24
CA TRP A 311 12.22 -4.17 -21.07
C TRP A 311 11.06 -3.26 -20.63
N GLN A 312 11.25 -1.94 -20.63
CA GLN A 312 10.16 -1.01 -20.31
C GLN A 312 9.00 -1.13 -21.31
N GLU A 313 9.30 -1.34 -22.59
CA GLU A 313 8.28 -1.57 -23.61
C GLU A 313 7.54 -2.90 -23.39
N ILE A 314 8.26 -3.99 -23.15
CA ILE A 314 7.66 -5.31 -22.85
C ILE A 314 6.80 -5.23 -21.59
N GLN A 315 7.32 -4.64 -20.51
CA GLN A 315 6.61 -4.53 -19.24
C GLN A 315 5.33 -3.70 -19.40
N ARG A 316 5.37 -2.53 -20.05
CA ARG A 316 4.18 -1.69 -20.27
C ARG A 316 3.10 -2.39 -21.09
N ALA A 317 3.49 -3.26 -22.01
CA ALA A 317 2.53 -3.96 -22.87
C ALA A 317 1.67 -4.98 -22.10
N VAL A 318 2.14 -5.48 -20.95
CA VAL A 318 1.47 -6.61 -20.27
C VAL A 318 1.35 -6.46 -18.76
N VAL A 319 1.89 -5.42 -18.12
CA VAL A 319 1.83 -5.29 -16.67
C VAL A 319 0.39 -5.05 -16.17
N GLY A 320 0.04 -5.71 -15.08
CA GLY A 320 -1.20 -5.48 -14.35
C GLY A 320 -1.14 -4.26 -13.44
N GLN A 321 -2.24 -4.01 -12.72
CA GLN A 321 -2.33 -2.90 -11.76
C GLN A 321 -1.92 -3.36 -10.36
N MET A 322 -1.60 -2.42 -9.46
CA MET A 322 -1.04 -2.74 -8.14
C MET A 322 -2.05 -3.43 -7.21
N ASN A 323 -3.34 -3.15 -7.35
CA ASN A 323 -4.40 -3.86 -6.62
C ASN A 323 -4.45 -5.37 -6.92
N THR A 324 -3.92 -5.81 -8.05
CA THR A 324 -3.80 -7.23 -8.44
C THR A 324 -2.36 -7.72 -8.48
N GLY A 325 -1.43 -7.01 -7.85
CA GLY A 325 -0.03 -7.40 -7.67
C GLY A 325 0.93 -6.96 -8.78
N ALA A 326 0.47 -6.23 -9.80
CA ALA A 326 1.31 -5.70 -10.89
C ALA A 326 2.22 -6.75 -11.56
N ILE A 327 1.72 -7.98 -11.71
CA ILE A 327 2.42 -9.04 -12.45
C ILE A 327 2.38 -8.79 -13.94
N LEU A 328 3.13 -9.58 -14.73
CA LEU A 328 2.92 -9.65 -16.17
C LEU A 328 1.64 -10.45 -16.42
N GLU A 329 0.58 -9.79 -16.86
CA GLU A 329 -0.73 -10.39 -17.07
C GLU A 329 -0.65 -11.58 -18.05
N GLY A 330 -1.19 -12.72 -17.63
CA GLY A 330 -1.11 -14.00 -18.34
C GLY A 330 0.00 -14.93 -17.82
N ALA A 331 0.99 -14.43 -17.05
CA ALA A 331 2.04 -15.26 -16.47
C ALA A 331 1.50 -16.19 -15.36
N GLU A 332 0.41 -15.80 -14.69
CA GLU A 332 -0.25 -16.59 -13.65
C GLU A 332 -0.90 -17.89 -14.17
N LYS A 333 -1.03 -18.05 -15.49
CA LYS A 333 -1.51 -19.28 -16.14
C LYS A 333 -0.50 -20.44 -16.03
N TYR A 334 0.77 -20.14 -15.82
CA TYR A 334 1.86 -21.12 -15.79
C TYR A 334 2.14 -21.59 -14.36
N GLN A 335 1.29 -22.47 -13.84
CA GLN A 335 1.41 -23.00 -12.48
C GLN A 335 1.86 -24.45 -12.46
N ARG A 336 2.67 -24.79 -11.45
CA ARG A 336 3.09 -26.17 -11.17
C ARG A 336 3.65 -26.87 -12.42
N ILE A 337 4.46 -26.13 -13.20
CA ILE A 337 4.92 -26.55 -14.54
C ILE A 337 5.59 -27.93 -14.49
N ALA A 338 6.41 -28.19 -13.47
CA ALA A 338 7.05 -29.50 -13.30
C ALA A 338 6.04 -30.65 -13.13
N GLN A 339 4.87 -30.37 -12.53
CA GLN A 339 3.80 -31.35 -12.32
C GLN A 339 2.79 -31.40 -13.47
N THR A 340 2.55 -30.28 -14.15
CA THR A 340 1.47 -30.15 -15.16
C THR A 340 1.96 -30.28 -16.59
N MET A 341 3.20 -29.88 -16.87
CA MET A 341 3.79 -29.87 -18.22
C MET A 341 4.87 -30.94 -18.41
N GLY A 342 5.35 -31.56 -17.32
CA GLY A 342 6.38 -32.59 -17.37
C GLY A 342 7.76 -32.07 -17.76
N LEU A 343 8.62 -32.96 -18.23
CA LEU A 343 9.95 -32.60 -18.71
C LEU A 343 9.85 -31.86 -20.05
N PRO A 344 10.67 -30.81 -20.28
CA PRO A 344 10.77 -30.19 -21.58
C PRO A 344 11.34 -31.17 -22.61
N ARG A 345 11.20 -30.82 -23.89
CA ARG A 345 11.75 -31.61 -25.00
C ARG A 345 13.27 -31.77 -24.82
N ASP A 346 13.77 -32.96 -25.16
CA ASP A 346 15.20 -33.18 -25.30
C ASP A 346 15.78 -32.21 -26.35
N ASN A 347 16.99 -31.73 -26.06
CA ASN A 347 17.68 -30.77 -26.93
C ASN A 347 18.57 -31.45 -27.99
N HIS A 348 18.59 -32.80 -28.04
CA HIS A 348 19.23 -33.63 -29.07
C HIS A 348 18.67 -35.06 -29.05
#